data_AF-A0A9P9ETU6-F1
#
_entry.id   AF-A0A9P9ETU6-F1
#
_cell.length_a   1.000
_cell.length_b   1.000
_cell.length_c   1.000
_cell.angle_alpha   90.00
_cell.angle_beta   90.00
_cell.angle_gamma   90.00
#
_symmetry.space_group_name_H-M   'P 1'
#
loop_
_entity.id
_entity.type
_entity.pdbx_description
1 polymer ?
#
loop_
_entity_poly.entity_id
_entity_poly.type
_entity_poly.pdbx_seq_one_letter_code
_entity_poly.pdbx_strand_id
1 'polypeptide(L)'
;MAYRQVPGQQNRPGFQPQCTHLTVTRLFGVDFICEVCHRPGPFGWVYRCTQDRDELIEQAASRGYTTAFDALGQTLTERLAIRKCSPAAREDRLSFFEEISHEQFAMYKPDQVAMILRQRENLKNEIQRERLRKNSAVLLGPFRPTNDIAERTQGFDYSSRWICADDEECQFKVCPFCRPGYADRSFLSLTASVRGELSPTAATGFGFHVLGERPVVDATIIKNLGLRPPPPSPSVSAKTVD
;
A
#
# COMPACT_ATOMS: atom_id res chain seq x y z
N MET A 1 20.72 -36.09 8.18
CA MET A 1 21.82 -35.75 7.24
C MET A 1 21.95 -34.24 7.22
N ALA A 2 23.03 -33.71 7.80
CA ALA A 2 23.25 -32.29 7.99
C ALA A 2 23.80 -31.65 6.70
N TYR A 3 23.14 -30.61 6.20
CA TYR A 3 23.65 -29.81 5.08
C TYR A 3 24.83 -28.97 5.55
N ARG A 4 26.02 -29.24 5.00
CA ARG A 4 27.22 -28.43 5.16
C ARG A 4 27.00 -27.05 4.54
N GLN A 5 27.14 -26.00 5.33
CA GLN A 5 27.29 -24.64 4.83
C GLN A 5 28.70 -24.46 4.25
N VAL A 6 28.80 -23.92 3.04
CA VAL A 6 30.07 -23.57 2.40
C VAL A 6 30.52 -22.21 2.97
N PRO A 7 31.71 -22.11 3.60
CA PRO A 7 32.22 -20.84 4.08
C PRO A 7 32.99 -20.12 2.97
N GLY A 8 32.64 -18.86 2.69
CA GLY A 8 33.48 -17.99 1.87
C GLY A 8 32.79 -17.31 0.69
N GLN A 9 31.75 -16.52 0.94
CA GLN A 9 31.50 -15.31 0.16
C GLN A 9 31.15 -14.22 1.15
N GLN A 10 32.13 -13.40 1.52
CA GLN A 10 31.85 -12.09 2.09
C GLN A 10 31.23 -11.25 0.98
N ASN A 11 29.92 -11.42 0.78
CA ASN A 11 29.13 -10.51 -0.02
C ASN A 11 29.33 -9.13 0.60
N ARG A 12 29.99 -8.23 -0.14
CA ARG A 12 29.85 -6.80 0.11
C ARG A 12 28.36 -6.55 0.29
N PRO A 13 27.90 -5.89 1.36
CA PRO A 13 26.48 -5.60 1.48
C PRO A 13 26.11 -4.78 0.25
N GLY A 14 25.43 -5.42 -0.70
CA GLY A 14 24.83 -4.74 -1.83
C GLY A 14 23.93 -3.65 -1.27
N PHE A 15 23.69 -2.60 -2.06
CA PHE A 15 22.69 -1.60 -1.71
C PHE A 15 21.41 -2.33 -1.30
N GLN A 16 21.05 -2.22 -0.03
CA GLN A 16 19.78 -2.72 0.46
C GLN A 16 18.78 -1.61 0.23
N PRO A 17 17.80 -1.79 -0.67
CA PRO A 17 16.71 -0.83 -0.76
C PRO A 17 16.06 -0.71 0.62
N GLN A 18 16.00 0.51 1.14
CA GLN A 18 15.36 0.81 2.42
C GLN A 18 14.36 1.94 2.21
N CYS A 19 13.08 1.59 2.29
CA CYS A 19 12.02 2.59 2.36
C CYS A 19 11.85 3.06 3.81
N THR A 20 11.82 4.38 4.00
CA THR A 20 11.53 5.01 5.30
C THR A 20 10.07 5.40 5.47
N HIS A 21 9.27 5.35 4.39
CA HIS A 21 7.84 5.71 4.41
C HIS A 21 7.05 4.95 5.47
N LEU A 22 6.02 5.62 5.97
CA LEU A 22 5.24 5.15 7.11
C LEU A 22 4.00 4.36 6.67
N THR A 23 3.45 4.68 5.51
CA THR A 23 2.26 4.02 4.97
C THR A 23 2.64 2.77 4.21
N VAL A 24 2.20 1.63 4.72
CA VAL A 24 2.51 0.30 4.19
C VAL A 24 1.24 -0.54 4.18
N THR A 25 1.00 -1.26 3.10
CA THR A 25 -0.13 -2.20 2.98
C THR A 25 0.40 -3.62 2.79
N ARG A 26 -0.31 -4.59 3.38
CA ARG A 26 -0.05 -6.01 3.10
C ARG A 26 -0.59 -6.36 1.72
N LEU A 27 0.28 -6.87 0.86
CA LEU A 27 -0.11 -7.45 -0.40
C LEU A 27 -0.12 -8.97 -0.30
N PHE A 28 -1.16 -9.56 -0.87
CA PHE A 28 -1.24 -10.99 -1.08
C PHE A 28 -1.00 -11.31 -2.56
N GLY A 29 -0.08 -12.24 -2.80
CA GLY A 29 0.21 -12.76 -4.14
C GLY A 29 1.26 -13.84 -4.07
N VAL A 30 1.05 -14.93 -4.80
CA VAL A 30 1.96 -16.08 -4.82
C VAL A 30 3.31 -15.75 -5.44
N ASP A 31 3.34 -14.77 -6.35
CA ASP A 31 4.52 -14.34 -7.09
C ASP A 31 5.23 -13.13 -6.47
N PHE A 32 4.75 -12.61 -5.33
CA PHE A 32 5.41 -11.48 -4.69
C PHE A 32 6.69 -11.88 -3.96
N ILE A 33 7.80 -11.26 -4.38
CA ILE A 33 9.14 -11.51 -3.87
C ILE A 33 9.61 -10.33 -3.01
N CYS A 34 10.29 -10.65 -1.91
CA CYS A 34 10.98 -9.67 -1.07
C CYS A 34 12.19 -9.06 -1.79
N GLU A 35 12.29 -7.73 -1.85
CA GLU A 35 13.44 -7.04 -2.47
C GLU A 35 14.75 -7.16 -1.67
N VAL A 36 14.67 -7.61 -0.41
CA VAL A 36 15.85 -7.79 0.46
C VAL A 36 16.43 -9.19 0.38
N CYS A 37 15.60 -10.23 0.45
CA CYS A 37 16.06 -11.62 0.47
C CYS A 37 15.75 -12.41 -0.80
N HIS A 38 15.02 -11.80 -1.74
CA HIS A 38 14.59 -12.43 -3.00
C HIS A 38 13.83 -13.75 -2.82
N ARG A 39 13.17 -13.93 -1.67
CA ARG A 39 12.30 -15.07 -1.39
C ARG A 39 10.83 -14.66 -1.47
N PRO A 40 9.93 -15.58 -1.82
CA PRO A 40 8.50 -15.37 -1.71
C PRO A 40 8.09 -14.97 -0.29
N GLY A 41 7.03 -14.16 -0.19
CA GLY A 41 6.42 -13.82 1.09
C GLY A 41 5.93 -15.07 1.85
N PRO A 42 6.07 -15.13 3.20
CA PRO A 42 5.46 -16.19 3.99
C PRO A 42 3.95 -16.24 3.75
N PHE A 43 3.44 -17.41 3.38
CA PHE A 43 2.04 -17.61 3.00
C PHE A 43 1.55 -16.67 1.89
N GLY A 44 2.44 -16.22 0.99
CA GLY A 44 2.09 -15.29 -0.09
C GLY A 44 1.98 -13.82 0.34
N TRP A 45 2.38 -13.47 1.56
CA TRP A 45 2.26 -12.10 2.08
C TRP A 45 3.59 -11.33 2.02
N VAL A 46 3.54 -10.14 1.44
CA VAL A 46 4.61 -9.14 1.55
C VAL A 46 4.04 -7.81 2.02
N TYR A 47 4.89 -6.99 2.61
CA TYR A 47 4.60 -5.58 2.83
C TYR A 47 5.00 -4.78 1.60
N ARG A 48 4.15 -3.87 1.14
CA ARG A 48 4.49 -2.88 0.10
C ARG A 48 4.30 -1.47 0.65
N CYS A 49 5.25 -0.59 0.36
CA CYS A 49 5.06 0.84 0.57
C CYS A 49 3.88 1.35 -0.28
N THR A 50 2.95 2.06 0.35
CA THR A 50 1.74 2.56 -0.31
C THR A 50 1.51 4.04 -0.07
N GLN A 51 2.52 4.77 0.43
CA GLN A 51 2.39 6.20 0.72
C GLN A 51 1.97 7.02 -0.49
N ASP A 52 2.69 6.88 -1.60
CA ASP A 52 2.40 7.59 -2.84
C ASP A 52 1.11 7.05 -3.49
N ARG A 53 0.90 5.72 -3.42
CA ARG A 53 -0.29 5.06 -3.96
C ARG A 53 -1.59 5.51 -3.28
N ASP A 54 -1.58 5.69 -1.96
CA ASP A 54 -2.75 6.18 -1.21
C ASP A 54 -3.16 7.59 -1.71
N GLU A 55 -2.18 8.49 -1.91
CA GLU A 55 -2.43 9.85 -2.44
C GLU A 55 -3.00 9.80 -3.87
N LEU A 56 -2.42 8.97 -4.74
CA LEU A 56 -2.91 8.81 -6.12
C LEU A 56 -4.37 8.32 -6.16
N ILE A 57 -4.72 7.37 -5.31
CA ILE A 57 -6.09 6.85 -5.21
C ILE A 57 -7.04 7.94 -4.69
N GLU A 58 -6.66 8.73 -3.68
CA GLU A 58 -7.49 9.84 -3.17
C GLU A 58 -7.76 10.90 -4.25
N GLN A 59 -6.72 11.29 -5.00
CA GLN A 59 -6.88 12.24 -6.10
C GLN A 59 -7.74 11.67 -7.23
N ALA A 60 -7.59 10.38 -7.54
CA ALA A 60 -8.38 9.73 -8.57
C ALA A 60 -9.86 9.63 -8.18
N ALA A 61 -10.13 9.19 -6.95
CA ALA A 61 -11.47 9.08 -6.41
C ALA A 61 -12.16 10.46 -6.35
N SER A 62 -11.46 11.50 -5.90
CA SER A 62 -12.03 12.86 -5.86
C SER A 62 -12.34 13.46 -7.24
N ARG A 63 -11.68 12.98 -8.29
CA ARG A 63 -11.96 13.33 -9.70
C ARG A 63 -13.03 12.43 -10.34
N GLY A 64 -13.60 11.49 -9.60
CA GLY A 64 -14.64 10.57 -10.08
C GLY A 64 -14.13 9.40 -10.93
N TYR A 65 -12.83 9.09 -10.91
CA TYR A 65 -12.32 7.89 -11.57
C TYR A 65 -12.66 6.64 -10.76
N THR A 66 -12.92 5.52 -11.46
CA THR A 66 -13.07 4.22 -10.83
C THR A 66 -11.71 3.72 -10.32
N THR A 67 -11.58 3.56 -9.00
CA THR A 67 -10.35 3.11 -8.34
C THR A 67 -10.50 1.75 -7.63
N ALA A 68 -11.72 1.22 -7.56
CA ALA A 68 -12.02 -0.02 -6.85
C ALA A 68 -11.57 -1.25 -7.64
N PHE A 69 -10.97 -2.22 -6.95
CA PHE A 69 -10.58 -3.51 -7.52
C PHE A 69 -11.66 -4.57 -7.35
N ASP A 70 -12.59 -4.41 -6.41
CA ASP A 70 -13.66 -5.36 -6.10
C ASP A 70 -14.99 -4.67 -5.77
N ALA A 71 -16.10 -5.44 -5.71
CA ALA A 71 -17.44 -4.91 -5.43
C ALA A 71 -17.54 -4.25 -4.04
N LEU A 72 -16.86 -4.84 -3.04
CA LEU A 72 -16.73 -4.21 -1.72
C LEU A 72 -16.00 -2.87 -1.84
N GLY A 73 -14.95 -2.82 -2.65
CA GLY A 73 -14.19 -1.62 -2.93
C GLY A 73 -15.02 -0.54 -3.60
N GLN A 74 -15.93 -0.89 -4.52
CA GLN A 74 -16.84 0.08 -5.13
C GLN A 74 -17.69 0.76 -4.04
N THR A 75 -18.29 -0.03 -3.15
CA THR A 75 -19.11 0.46 -2.03
C THR A 75 -18.28 1.32 -1.05
N LEU A 76 -17.04 0.92 -0.76
CA LEU A 76 -16.18 1.66 0.17
C LEU A 76 -15.61 2.94 -0.46
N THR A 77 -15.30 2.92 -1.75
CA THR A 77 -14.79 4.08 -2.50
C THR A 77 -15.83 5.17 -2.65
N GLU A 78 -17.12 4.85 -2.75
CA GLU A 78 -18.20 5.86 -2.67
C GLU A 78 -18.18 6.66 -1.36
N ARG A 79 -17.63 6.08 -0.29
CA ARG A 79 -17.48 6.71 1.02
C ARG A 79 -16.09 7.29 1.24
N LEU A 80 -15.16 7.12 0.30
CA LEU A 80 -13.85 7.75 0.37
C LEU A 80 -13.99 9.24 0.12
N ALA A 81 -13.73 10.03 1.14
CA ALA A 81 -13.41 11.43 1.00
C ALA A 81 -11.90 11.63 1.10
N ILE A 82 -11.41 12.77 0.62
CA ILE A 82 -10.04 13.21 0.93
C ILE A 82 -9.92 13.29 2.45
N ARG A 83 -9.01 12.50 3.04
CA ARG A 83 -8.86 12.42 4.49
C ARG A 83 -8.35 13.74 5.04
N LYS A 84 -8.87 14.15 6.20
CA LYS A 84 -8.31 15.30 6.94
C LYS A 84 -6.83 15.06 7.22
N CYS A 85 -6.02 16.11 7.13
CA CYS A 85 -4.56 16.06 7.32
C CYS A 85 -3.78 15.19 6.31
N SER A 86 -4.41 14.66 5.25
CA SER A 86 -3.71 13.92 4.19
C SER A 86 -2.83 14.86 3.35
N PRO A 87 -1.82 14.32 2.62
CA PRO A 87 -1.10 15.08 1.60
C PRO A 87 -2.06 15.72 0.58
N ALA A 88 -3.08 14.97 0.13
CA ALA A 88 -4.08 15.47 -0.82
C ALA A 88 -4.92 16.63 -0.24
N ALA A 89 -5.35 16.56 1.02
CA ALA A 89 -6.08 17.68 1.66
C ALA A 89 -5.24 18.96 1.73
N ARG A 90 -3.93 18.80 1.94
CA ARG A 90 -2.98 19.91 2.09
C ARG A 90 -2.58 20.57 0.77
N GLU A 91 -3.09 20.11 -0.37
CA GLU A 91 -3.01 20.85 -1.62
C GLU A 91 -3.76 22.19 -1.54
N ASP A 92 -4.79 22.27 -0.69
CA ASP A 92 -5.37 23.54 -0.27
C ASP A 92 -4.55 24.14 0.88
N ARG A 93 -4.04 25.36 0.66
CA ARG A 93 -3.28 26.08 1.70
C ARG A 93 -4.15 26.41 2.92
N LEU A 94 -5.47 26.53 2.74
CA LEU A 94 -6.41 26.88 3.81
C LEU A 94 -6.89 25.66 4.60
N SER A 95 -6.55 24.42 4.19
CA SER A 95 -6.94 23.20 4.92
C SER A 95 -6.46 23.21 6.38
N PHE A 96 -5.47 24.04 6.71
CA PHE A 96 -4.98 24.24 8.08
C PHE A 96 -6.11 24.53 9.07
N PHE A 97 -7.09 25.35 8.67
CA PHE A 97 -8.21 25.73 9.54
C PHE A 97 -9.19 24.58 9.80
N GLU A 98 -9.21 23.58 8.91
CA GLU A 98 -10.03 22.37 9.06
C GLU A 98 -9.31 21.25 9.84
N GLU A 99 -7.97 21.31 9.88
CA GLU A 99 -7.11 20.33 10.55
C GLU A 99 -7.01 20.55 12.06
N ILE A 100 -7.20 21.78 12.54
CA ILE A 100 -7.06 22.14 13.95
C ILE A 100 -8.41 22.41 14.60
N SER A 101 -8.50 22.16 15.92
CA SER A 101 -9.68 22.57 16.68
C SER A 101 -9.70 24.09 16.90
N HIS A 102 -10.88 24.64 17.21
CA HIS A 102 -11.03 26.05 17.54
C HIS A 102 -10.19 26.44 18.78
N GLU A 103 -10.08 25.55 19.76
CA GLU A 103 -9.26 25.75 20.96
C GLU A 103 -7.77 25.82 20.62
N GLN A 104 -7.30 24.91 19.75
CA GLN A 104 -5.92 24.92 19.27
C GLN A 104 -5.64 26.20 18.47
N PHE A 105 -6.56 26.60 17.60
CA PHE A 105 -6.43 27.81 16.80
C PHE A 105 -6.27 29.06 17.68
N ALA A 106 -7.04 29.16 18.78
CA ALA A 106 -6.95 30.28 19.72
C ALA A 106 -5.57 30.40 20.41
N MET A 107 -4.78 29.32 20.45
CA MET A 107 -3.42 29.34 20.99
C MET A 107 -2.38 29.91 20.02
N TYR A 108 -2.70 30.04 18.73
CA TYR A 108 -1.78 30.57 17.73
C TYR A 108 -1.84 32.11 17.69
N LYS A 109 -0.66 32.73 17.63
CA LYS A 109 -0.55 34.16 17.28
C LYS A 109 -0.83 34.37 15.79
N PRO A 110 -1.39 35.52 15.38
CA PRO A 110 -1.65 35.82 13.98
C PRO A 110 -0.43 35.63 13.06
N ASP A 111 0.76 36.03 13.52
CA ASP A 111 2.00 35.87 12.75
C ASP A 111 2.40 34.41 12.53
N GLN A 112 2.09 33.53 13.49
CA GLN A 112 2.35 32.10 13.37
C GLN A 112 1.42 31.47 12.32
N VAL A 113 0.14 31.86 12.32
CA VAL A 113 -0.82 31.43 11.30
C VAL A 113 -0.38 31.90 9.92
N ALA A 114 0.00 33.17 9.79
CA ALA A 114 0.52 33.72 8.53
C ALA A 114 1.78 32.97 8.04
N MET A 115 2.68 32.61 8.96
CA MET A 115 3.87 31.82 8.63
C MET A 115 3.51 30.42 8.11
N ILE A 116 2.57 29.72 8.76
CA ILE A 116 2.11 28.39 8.33
C ILE A 116 1.50 28.46 6.92
N LEU A 117 0.62 29.43 6.67
CA LEU A 117 -0.01 29.60 5.36
C LEU A 117 1.03 29.91 4.28
N ARG A 118 2.02 30.77 4.58
CA ARG A 118 3.13 31.07 3.66
C ARG A 118 3.99 29.84 3.37
N GLN A 119 4.28 29.00 4.38
CA GLN A 119 5.04 27.77 4.19
C GLN A 119 4.31 26.78 3.27
N ARG A 120 2.98 26.63 3.46
CA ARG A 120 2.15 25.77 2.61
C ARG A 120 2.11 26.25 1.16
N GLU A 121 1.93 27.56 0.96
CA GLU A 121 1.96 28.16 -0.38
C GLU A 121 3.33 28.00 -1.05
N ASN A 122 4.42 28.21 -0.31
CA ASN A 122 5.77 28.01 -0.84
C ASN A 122 6.01 26.56 -1.29
N LEU A 123 5.59 25.58 -0.48
CA LEU A 123 5.69 24.17 -0.83
C LEU A 123 4.92 23.84 -2.11
N LYS A 124 3.68 24.35 -2.23
CA LYS A 124 2.86 24.19 -3.44
C LYS A 124 3.55 24.75 -4.69
N ASN A 125 4.14 25.93 -4.57
CA ASN A 125 4.87 26.57 -5.66
C ASN A 125 6.15 25.81 -6.04
N GLU A 126 6.86 25.22 -5.07
CA GLU A 126 8.03 24.38 -5.35
C GLU A 126 7.64 23.06 -6.04
N ILE A 127 6.58 22.38 -5.58
CA ILE A 127 6.04 21.17 -6.22
C ILE A 127 5.66 21.47 -7.68
N GLN A 128 4.98 22.59 -7.93
CA GLN A 128 4.62 22.98 -9.30
C GLN A 128 5.86 23.25 -10.16
N ARG A 129 6.89 23.92 -9.63
CA ARG A 129 8.16 24.13 -10.32
C ARG A 129 8.87 22.81 -10.63
N GLU A 130 8.87 21.86 -9.71
CA GLU A 130 9.46 20.54 -9.91
C GLU A 130 8.71 19.74 -10.99
N ARG A 131 7.37 19.75 -10.97
CA ARG A 131 6.53 19.12 -12.01
C ARG A 131 6.86 19.68 -13.41
N LEU A 132 6.99 21.00 -13.54
CA LEU A 132 7.38 21.63 -14.80
C LEU A 132 8.79 21.20 -15.26
N ARG A 133 9.75 21.12 -14.34
CA ARG A 133 11.12 20.62 -14.63
C ARG A 133 11.09 19.17 -15.11
N LYS A 134 10.37 18.27 -14.43
CA LYS A 134 10.25 16.86 -14.83
C LYS A 134 9.59 16.72 -16.19
N ASN A 135 8.48 17.41 -16.44
CA ASN A 135 7.79 17.38 -17.74
C ASN A 135 8.70 17.86 -18.88
N SER A 136 9.51 18.89 -18.65
CA SER A 136 10.49 19.36 -19.64
C SER A 136 11.62 18.35 -19.91
N ALA A 137 12.02 17.56 -18.91
CA ALA A 137 13.03 16.52 -19.05
C ALA A 137 12.50 15.29 -19.81
N VAL A 138 11.22 14.91 -19.62
CA VAL A 138 10.59 13.79 -20.33
C VAL A 138 10.48 14.06 -21.84
N LEU A 139 10.21 15.30 -22.25
CA LEU A 139 10.20 15.68 -23.68
C LEU A 139 11.57 15.58 -24.37
N LEU A 140 12.66 15.50 -23.60
CA LEU A 140 14.05 15.47 -24.11
C LEU A 140 14.77 14.15 -23.83
N GLY A 141 14.12 13.19 -23.17
CA GLY A 141 14.71 11.92 -22.75
C GLY A 141 14.64 10.82 -23.84
N PRO A 142 15.63 9.92 -23.94
CA PRO A 142 15.54 8.77 -24.84
C PRO A 142 14.47 7.80 -24.33
N PHE A 143 13.58 7.36 -25.23
CA PHE A 143 12.60 6.29 -24.99
C PHE A 143 13.29 5.08 -24.34
N ARG A 144 12.90 4.76 -23.10
CA ARG A 144 13.37 3.55 -22.41
C ARG A 144 12.31 2.46 -22.54
N PRO A 145 12.67 1.22 -22.93
CA PRO A 145 11.77 0.09 -22.83
C PRO A 145 11.55 -0.23 -21.35
N THR A 146 10.30 -0.27 -20.91
CA THR A 146 9.91 -0.79 -19.59
C THR A 146 10.12 -2.30 -19.59
N ASN A 147 11.16 -2.77 -18.91
CA ASN A 147 11.35 -4.19 -18.67
C ASN A 147 10.42 -4.66 -17.53
N ASP A 148 9.62 -5.67 -17.90
CA ASP A 148 9.00 -6.71 -17.06
C ASP A 148 7.68 -6.43 -16.30
N ILE A 149 6.67 -7.22 -16.71
CA ILE A 149 5.33 -7.49 -16.11
C ILE A 149 4.19 -6.51 -16.48
N ALA A 150 4.16 -6.03 -17.73
CA ALA A 150 2.94 -5.42 -18.31
C ALA A 150 2.19 -6.35 -19.31
N GLU A 151 2.60 -7.60 -19.47
CA GLU A 151 1.99 -8.54 -20.43
C GLU A 151 1.39 -9.78 -19.74
N ARG A 152 0.20 -9.65 -19.11
CA ARG A 152 -0.80 -10.74 -19.08
C ARG A 152 -2.20 -10.42 -18.56
N THR A 153 -2.71 -9.20 -18.70
CA THR A 153 -4.14 -8.93 -18.46
C THR A 153 -4.78 -8.34 -19.71
N GLN A 154 -5.13 -9.24 -20.64
CA GLN A 154 -6.09 -8.94 -21.70
C GLN A 154 -7.44 -8.60 -21.06
N GLY A 155 -7.98 -7.41 -21.32
CA GLY A 155 -9.42 -7.18 -21.25
C GLY A 155 -9.98 -6.13 -20.30
N PHE A 156 -9.19 -5.26 -19.67
CA PHE A 156 -9.74 -4.09 -18.96
C PHE A 156 -9.11 -2.80 -19.46
N ASP A 157 -9.98 -1.86 -19.84
CA ASP A 157 -9.66 -0.52 -20.34
C ASP A 157 -8.96 0.29 -19.23
N TYR A 158 -7.62 0.20 -19.17
CA TYR A 158 -6.74 0.93 -18.26
C TYR A 158 -6.66 2.44 -18.57
N SER A 159 -7.74 3.04 -19.10
CA SER A 159 -7.84 4.47 -19.40
C SER A 159 -8.04 5.32 -18.13
N SER A 160 -7.17 5.16 -17.13
CA SER A 160 -7.24 5.95 -15.91
C SER A 160 -5.85 6.40 -15.47
N ARG A 161 -5.58 7.68 -15.69
CA ARG A 161 -4.35 8.46 -15.42
C ARG A 161 -3.76 8.36 -14.00
N TRP A 162 -4.35 7.58 -13.10
CA TRP A 162 -3.88 7.38 -11.72
C TRP A 162 -2.93 6.18 -11.57
N ILE A 163 -2.71 5.41 -12.64
CA ILE A 163 -1.64 4.43 -12.69
C ILE A 163 -0.37 5.17 -13.13
N CYS A 164 0.40 5.60 -12.13
CA CYS A 164 1.71 6.20 -12.32
C CYS A 164 2.70 5.17 -12.87
N ALA A 165 3.73 5.68 -13.56
CA ALA A 165 4.87 4.86 -13.96
C ALA A 165 5.63 4.36 -12.71
N ASP A 166 6.32 3.22 -12.82
CA ASP A 166 6.99 2.57 -11.68
C ASP A 166 8.09 3.44 -11.03
N ASP A 167 8.59 4.46 -11.73
CA ASP A 167 9.57 5.42 -11.22
C ASP A 167 8.96 6.62 -10.48
N GLU A 168 7.64 6.78 -10.54
CA GLU A 168 6.91 7.89 -9.89
C GLU A 168 6.38 7.54 -8.50
N GLU A 169 6.39 6.26 -8.10
CA GLU A 169 6.00 5.84 -6.75
C GLU A 169 6.92 4.76 -6.16
N CYS A 170 7.06 4.79 -4.83
CA CYS A 170 7.87 3.81 -4.12
C CYS A 170 7.30 2.39 -4.22
N GLN A 171 7.93 1.52 -5.02
CA GLN A 171 7.56 0.12 -5.21
C GLN A 171 8.06 -0.85 -4.12
N PHE A 172 8.74 -0.36 -3.09
CA PHE A 172 9.49 -1.20 -2.17
C PHE A 172 8.62 -2.28 -1.51
N LYS A 173 8.98 -3.54 -1.76
CA LYS A 173 8.36 -4.74 -1.19
C LYS A 173 9.31 -5.52 -0.28
N VAL A 174 8.84 -5.88 0.91
CA VAL A 174 9.64 -6.62 1.89
C VAL A 174 8.82 -7.65 2.65
N CYS A 175 9.39 -8.83 2.92
CA CYS A 175 8.71 -9.85 3.69
C CYS A 175 8.74 -9.54 5.21
N PRO A 176 7.78 -10.09 5.98
CA PRO A 176 7.74 -9.93 7.44
C PRO A 176 9.00 -10.39 8.18
N PHE A 177 9.77 -11.34 7.63
CA PHE A 177 11.03 -11.78 8.25
C PHE A 177 12.17 -10.77 8.08
N CYS A 178 12.30 -10.15 6.90
CA CYS A 178 13.34 -9.17 6.64
C CYS A 178 13.05 -7.81 7.29
N ARG A 179 11.76 -7.49 7.51
CA ARG A 179 11.36 -6.25 8.19
C ARG A 179 10.16 -6.45 9.12
N PRO A 180 10.35 -7.05 10.30
CA PRO A 180 9.26 -7.31 11.24
C PRO A 180 8.51 -6.05 11.67
N GLY A 181 9.24 -4.95 11.90
CA GLY A 181 8.64 -3.66 12.33
C GLY A 181 7.74 -2.97 11.30
N TYR A 182 7.60 -3.51 10.08
CA TYR A 182 6.56 -3.06 9.15
C TYR A 182 5.17 -3.57 9.56
N ALA A 183 5.07 -4.57 10.42
CA ALA A 183 3.80 -4.99 11.01
C ALA A 183 3.11 -3.82 11.74
N ASP A 184 3.88 -3.00 12.45
CA ASP A 184 3.38 -1.82 13.17
C ASP A 184 3.01 -0.66 12.24
N ARG A 185 3.31 -0.77 10.95
CA ARG A 185 2.98 0.21 9.91
C ARG A 185 1.80 -0.24 9.03
N SER A 186 1.49 -1.53 9.05
CA SER A 186 0.50 -2.16 8.17
C SER A 186 -0.84 -2.44 8.85
N PHE A 187 -1.28 -1.55 9.75
CA PHE A 187 -2.55 -1.72 10.46
C PHE A 187 -3.60 -0.71 9.98
N LEU A 188 -4.86 -1.06 10.17
CA LEU A 188 -5.99 -0.16 9.94
C LEU A 188 -6.57 0.25 11.29
N SER A 189 -6.69 1.56 11.51
CA SER A 189 -7.30 2.09 12.73
C SER A 189 -8.81 1.95 12.66
N LEU A 190 -9.39 1.26 13.65
CA LEU A 190 -10.85 1.13 13.78
C LEU A 190 -11.51 2.49 14.01
N THR A 191 -10.91 3.34 14.85
CA THR A 191 -11.37 4.71 15.11
C THR A 191 -11.37 5.54 13.83
N ALA A 192 -10.30 5.47 13.02
CA ALA A 192 -10.24 6.17 11.75
C ALA A 192 -11.32 5.65 10.79
N SER A 193 -11.51 4.33 10.75
CA SER A 193 -12.51 3.69 9.88
C SER A 193 -13.94 4.12 10.23
N VAL A 194 -14.27 4.20 11.52
CA VAL A 194 -15.57 4.69 12.00
C VAL A 194 -15.77 6.18 11.69
N ARG A 195 -14.71 6.98 11.65
CA ARG A 195 -14.75 8.39 11.26
C ARG A 195 -14.78 8.62 9.74
N GLY A 196 -14.81 7.56 8.93
CA GLY A 196 -14.75 7.65 7.48
C GLY A 196 -13.34 7.90 6.91
N GLU A 197 -12.30 7.82 7.75
CA GLU A 197 -10.90 8.00 7.38
C GLU A 197 -10.24 6.65 7.03
N LEU A 198 -10.86 5.90 6.12
CA LEU A 198 -10.29 4.64 5.63
C LEU A 198 -9.05 4.89 4.76
N SER A 199 -8.02 4.05 4.92
CA SER A 199 -6.88 4.09 3.99
C SER A 199 -7.38 3.79 2.56
N PRO A 200 -7.02 4.62 1.57
CA PRO A 200 -7.42 4.45 0.18
C PRO A 200 -7.07 3.07 -0.40
N THR A 201 -5.86 2.55 -0.15
CA THR A 201 -5.49 1.20 -0.61
C THR A 201 -6.30 0.10 0.06
N ALA A 202 -6.69 0.27 1.33
CA ALA A 202 -7.58 -0.67 2.00
C ALA A 202 -9.03 -0.58 1.48
N ALA A 203 -9.54 0.62 1.27
CA ALA A 203 -10.89 0.84 0.77
C ALA A 203 -11.05 0.30 -0.66
N THR A 204 -10.10 0.55 -1.56
CA THR A 204 -10.14 0.07 -2.95
C THR A 204 -9.93 -1.42 -3.12
N GLY A 205 -9.35 -2.10 -2.12
CA GLY A 205 -9.02 -3.53 -2.22
C GLY A 205 -7.66 -3.80 -2.82
N PHE A 206 -6.81 -2.77 -2.91
CA PHE A 206 -5.47 -2.84 -3.50
C PHE A 206 -4.61 -3.97 -2.92
N GLY A 207 -4.75 -4.32 -1.64
CA GLY A 207 -4.04 -5.44 -1.02
C GLY A 207 -4.20 -6.79 -1.75
N PHE A 208 -5.30 -6.94 -2.48
CA PHE A 208 -5.71 -8.16 -3.16
C PHE A 208 -5.92 -7.94 -4.66
N HIS A 209 -5.41 -6.84 -5.23
CA HIS A 209 -5.61 -6.49 -6.64
C HIS A 209 -5.20 -7.62 -7.60
N VAL A 210 -4.18 -8.42 -7.27
CA VAL A 210 -3.74 -9.57 -8.09
C VAL A 210 -4.78 -10.69 -8.11
N LEU A 211 -5.53 -10.88 -7.02
CA LEU A 211 -6.62 -11.85 -6.98
C LEU A 211 -7.89 -11.34 -7.70
N GLY A 212 -7.97 -10.04 -7.98
CA GLY A 212 -9.17 -9.39 -8.50
C GLY A 212 -10.28 -9.20 -7.46
N GLU A 213 -10.24 -9.93 -6.34
CA GLU A 213 -11.20 -9.78 -5.26
C GLU A 213 -10.57 -10.02 -3.87
N ARG A 214 -11.15 -9.39 -2.84
CA ARG A 214 -10.84 -9.72 -1.45
C ARG A 214 -11.36 -11.11 -1.09
N PRO A 215 -10.53 -11.97 -0.48
CA PRO A 215 -10.98 -13.29 -0.04
C PRO A 215 -12.03 -13.14 1.06
N VAL A 216 -13.23 -13.67 0.79
CA VAL A 216 -14.33 -13.75 1.76
C VAL A 216 -14.44 -15.20 2.23
N VAL A 217 -14.40 -15.40 3.55
CA VAL A 217 -14.54 -16.74 4.17
C VAL A 217 -15.89 -16.81 4.87
N ASP A 218 -16.59 -17.94 4.73
CA ASP A 218 -17.85 -18.19 5.42
C ASP A 218 -17.68 -18.01 6.94
N ALA A 219 -18.55 -17.19 7.54
CA ALA A 219 -18.52 -16.91 8.97
C ALA A 219 -18.68 -18.19 9.82
N THR A 220 -19.39 -19.19 9.32
CA THR A 220 -19.56 -20.52 9.94
C THR A 220 -18.25 -21.29 9.97
N ILE A 221 -17.43 -21.19 8.92
CA ILE A 221 -16.10 -21.79 8.87
C ILE A 221 -15.21 -21.14 9.92
N ILE A 222 -15.21 -19.80 10.00
CA ILE A 222 -14.41 -19.02 10.97
C ILE A 222 -14.83 -19.35 12.41
N LYS A 223 -16.14 -19.38 12.70
CA LYS A 223 -16.67 -19.73 14.03
C LYS A 223 -16.21 -21.12 14.50
N ASN A 224 -15.97 -22.03 13.57
CA ASN A 224 -15.55 -23.40 13.84
C ASN A 224 -14.03 -23.61 13.67
N LEU A 225 -13.22 -22.57 13.49
CA LEU A 225 -11.76 -22.71 13.45
C LEU A 225 -11.23 -23.16 14.82
N GLY A 226 -10.43 -24.22 14.85
CA GLY A 226 -9.89 -24.80 16.08
C GLY A 226 -10.89 -25.60 16.94
N LEU A 227 -12.19 -25.58 16.60
CA LEU A 227 -13.24 -26.33 17.31
C LEU A 227 -13.58 -27.67 16.66
N ARG A 228 -13.03 -27.96 15.47
CA ARG A 228 -13.28 -29.22 14.77
C ARG A 228 -12.46 -30.34 15.43
N PRO A 229 -13.06 -31.54 15.62
CA PRO A 229 -12.28 -32.68 16.08
C PRO A 229 -11.15 -32.97 15.08
N PRO A 230 -9.98 -33.42 15.55
CA PRO A 230 -8.93 -33.86 14.65
C PRO A 230 -9.48 -34.95 13.73
N PRO A 231 -9.02 -35.02 12.47
CA PRO A 231 -9.43 -36.10 11.57
C PRO A 231 -9.13 -37.44 12.25
N PRO A 232 -10.02 -38.45 12.12
CA PRO A 232 -9.80 -39.76 12.70
C PRO A 232 -8.45 -40.30 12.22
N SER A 233 -7.66 -40.86 13.13
CA SER A 233 -6.41 -41.50 12.76
C SER A 233 -6.70 -42.58 11.70
N PRO A 234 -5.87 -42.68 10.64
CA PRO A 234 -6.05 -43.75 9.66
C PRO A 234 -6.00 -45.08 10.41
N SER A 235 -7.09 -45.84 10.32
CA SER A 235 -7.17 -47.17 10.94
C SER A 235 -6.05 -48.01 10.36
N VAL A 236 -5.05 -48.33 11.20
CA VAL A 236 -4.08 -49.37 10.86
C VAL A 236 -4.88 -50.66 10.80
N SER A 237 -5.29 -51.07 9.61
CA SER A 237 -5.82 -52.39 9.38
C SER A 237 -4.74 -53.39 9.77
N ALA A 238 -4.86 -53.96 10.97
CA ALA A 238 -4.08 -55.09 11.38
C ALA A 238 -4.35 -56.20 10.36
N LYS A 239 -3.38 -56.45 9.48
CA LYS A 239 -3.39 -57.64 8.64
C LYS A 239 -3.23 -58.82 9.59
N THR A 240 -4.33 -59.52 9.84
CA THR A 240 -4.28 -60.87 10.42
C THR A 240 -3.46 -61.72 9.46
N VAL A 241 -2.31 -62.19 9.93
CA VAL A 241 -1.49 -63.18 9.24
C VAL A 241 -2.09 -64.53 9.59
N ASP A 242 -2.69 -65.18 8.59
CA ASP A 242 -2.98 -66.63 8.60
C ASP A 242 -1.72 -67.40 8.17
#